data_AF-R9LUZ4-F1
#
_entry.id   AF-R9LUZ4-F1
#
_cell.length_a   1.000
_cell.length_b   1.000
_cell.length_c   1.000
_cell.angle_alpha   90.00
_cell.angle_beta   90.00
_cell.angle_gamma   90.00
#
_symmetry.space_group_name_H-M   'P 1'
#
loop_
_entity.id
_entity.type
_entity.pdbx_description
1 polymer ?
#
loop_
_entity_poly.entity_id
_entity_poly.type
_entity_poly.pdbx_seq_one_letter_code
_entity_poly.pdbx_strand_id
1 'polypeptide(L)'
;MKNYTTKEFLRIRNGYEKARQLYLLKKYKPAITALKRPIQSLEYGSEKTIFLAKCYKLLSQCYEGMQDHEKAENYEKESQKIIKLLEK
;
A
#
# COMPACT_ATOMS: atom_id res chain seq x y z
N MET A 1 -16.33 -9.89 11.91
CA MET A 1 -14.91 -9.50 11.99
C MET A 1 -14.06 -10.63 11.43
N LYS A 2 -13.41 -10.45 10.27
CA LYS A 2 -12.37 -11.40 9.85
C LYS A 2 -11.15 -11.14 10.74
N ASN A 3 -10.95 -11.99 11.74
CA ASN A 3 -9.68 -12.01 12.47
C ASN A 3 -8.60 -12.40 11.48
N TYR A 4 -7.81 -11.43 10.99
CA TYR A 4 -6.59 -11.76 10.27
C TYR A 4 -5.80 -12.70 11.18
N THR A 5 -5.55 -13.92 10.73
CA THR A 5 -4.65 -14.79 11.48
C THR A 5 -3.33 -14.05 11.62
N THR A 6 -2.70 -14.11 12.78
CA THR A 6 -1.44 -13.38 13.07
C THR A 6 -0.40 -13.58 11.96
N LYS A 7 -0.43 -14.75 11.29
CA LYS A 7 0.42 -15.11 10.15
C LYS A 7 0.10 -14.34 8.86
N GLU A 8 -1.16 -14.09 8.53
CA GLU A 8 -1.55 -13.32 7.33
C GLU A 8 -1.20 -11.85 7.49
N PHE A 9 -1.49 -11.26 8.65
CA PHE A 9 -1.09 -9.89 8.94
C PHE A 9 0.44 -9.73 8.93
N LEU A 10 1.18 -10.73 9.45
CA LEU A 10 2.65 -10.74 9.37
C LEU A 10 3.15 -10.74 7.92
N ARG A 11 2.51 -11.51 7.02
CA ARG A 11 2.88 -11.53 5.59
C ARG A 11 2.61 -10.19 4.91
N ILE A 12 1.48 -9.56 5.22
CA ILE A 12 1.12 -8.22 4.71
C ILE A 12 2.18 -7.21 5.18
N ARG A 13 2.50 -7.21 6.47
CA ARG A 13 3.51 -6.32 7.07
C ARG A 13 4.88 -6.51 6.44
N ASN A 14 5.33 -7.76 6.31
CA ASN A 14 6.64 -8.07 5.71
C ASN A 14 6.70 -7.66 4.23
N GLY A 15 5.60 -7.81 3.49
CA GLY A 15 5.52 -7.33 2.11
C GLY A 15 5.66 -5.82 2.00
N TYR A 16 5.00 -5.07 2.90
CA TYR A 16 5.12 -3.61 2.97
C TYR A 16 6.53 -3.15 3.35
N GLU A 17 7.13 -3.72 4.39
CA GLU A 17 8.51 -3.35 4.79
C GLU A 17 9.51 -3.64 3.68
N LYS A 18 9.38 -4.78 2.98
CA LYS A 18 10.19 -5.09 1.81
C LYS A 18 10.01 -4.05 0.71
N ALA A 19 8.77 -3.65 0.41
CA ALA A 19 8.51 -2.61 -0.57
C ALA A 19 9.14 -1.28 -0.17
N ARG A 20 9.06 -0.90 1.11
CA ARG A 20 9.65 0.32 1.64
C ARG A 20 11.18 0.33 1.51
N GLN A 21 11.83 -0.79 1.83
CA GLN A 21 13.28 -0.94 1.62
C GLN A 21 13.65 -0.81 0.13
N LEU A 22 12.90 -1.44 -0.76
CA LEU A 22 13.12 -1.33 -2.21
C LEU A 22 12.93 0.10 -2.72
N TYR A 23 11.93 0.82 -2.22
CA TYR A 23 11.72 2.24 -2.51
C TYR A 23 12.90 3.10 -2.06
N LEU A 24 13.43 2.90 -0.84
CA LEU A 24 14.61 3.62 -0.35
C LEU A 24 15.85 3.37 -1.22
N LEU A 25 15.95 2.18 -1.82
CA LEU A 25 16.98 1.84 -2.81
C LEU A 25 16.68 2.35 -4.22
N LYS A 26 15.65 3.18 -4.40
CA LYS A 26 15.14 3.67 -5.71
C LYS A 26 14.75 2.56 -6.68
N LYS A 27 14.49 1.35 -6.17
CA LYS A 27 14.01 0.19 -6.95
C LYS A 27 12.48 0.20 -7.00
N TYR A 28 11.92 1.15 -7.75
CA TYR A 28 10.47 1.42 -7.76
C TYR A 28 9.65 0.26 -8.34
N LYS A 29 10.03 -0.32 -9.48
CA LYS A 29 9.30 -1.47 -10.08
C LYS A 29 9.24 -2.69 -9.14
N PRO A 30 10.36 -3.11 -8.49
CA PRO A 30 10.31 -4.13 -7.44
C PRO A 30 9.45 -3.75 -6.23
N ALA A 31 9.51 -2.49 -5.78
CA ALA A 31 8.69 -2.01 -4.66
C ALA A 31 7.19 -2.13 -4.96
N ILE A 32 6.76 -1.69 -6.15
CA ILE A 32 5.37 -1.84 -6.64
C ILE A 32 4.96 -3.32 -6.64
N THR A 33 5.84 -4.21 -7.14
CA THR A 33 5.56 -5.65 -7.19
C THR A 33 5.39 -6.24 -5.79
N ALA A 34 6.20 -5.81 -4.82
CA ALA A 34 6.09 -6.23 -3.43
C ALA A 34 4.79 -5.75 -2.76
N LEU A 35 4.20 -4.64 -3.21
CA LEU A 35 2.95 -4.08 -2.68
C LEU A 35 1.68 -4.76 -3.19
N LYS A 36 1.72 -5.46 -4.33
CA LYS A 36 0.53 -6.11 -4.93
C LYS A 36 -0.19 -7.04 -3.95
N ARG A 37 0.56 -7.91 -3.28
CA ARG A 37 0.00 -8.90 -2.35
C ARG A 37 -0.56 -8.30 -1.06
N PRO A 38 0.15 -7.37 -0.37
CA PRO A 38 -0.42 -6.58 0.72
C PRO A 38 -1.74 -5.89 0.34
N ILE A 39 -1.78 -5.19 -0.79
CA ILE A 39 -2.98 -4.46 -1.24
C ILE A 39 -4.13 -5.43 -1.50
N GLN A 40 -3.90 -6.47 -2.29
CA GLN A 40 -4.92 -7.47 -2.58
C GLN A 40 -5.44 -8.16 -1.31
N SER A 41 -4.59 -8.39 -0.31
CA SER A 41 -5.05 -9.02 0.94
C SER A 41 -5.94 -8.08 1.76
N LEU A 42 -5.70 -6.78 1.68
CA LEU A 42 -6.40 -5.75 2.45
C LEU A 42 -7.68 -5.25 1.76
N GLU A 43 -7.75 -5.25 0.43
CA GLU A 43 -8.94 -4.86 -0.33
C GLU A 43 -10.07 -5.89 -0.25
N TYR A 44 -9.73 -7.18 -0.14
CA TYR A 44 -10.69 -8.27 -0.03
C TYR A 44 -11.14 -8.51 1.43
N GLY A 45 -10.53 -7.81 2.39
CA GLY A 45 -11.09 -7.59 3.70
C GLY A 45 -12.06 -6.43 3.60
N SER A 46 -13.32 -6.62 3.96
CA SER A 46 -14.39 -5.61 3.89
C SER A 46 -14.15 -4.29 4.65
N GLU A 47 -12.98 -4.14 5.28
CA GLU A 47 -12.54 -2.96 6.00
C GLU A 47 -11.37 -2.29 5.28
N LYS A 48 -11.58 -1.04 4.85
CA LYS A 48 -10.48 -0.17 4.39
C LYS A 48 -9.60 0.16 5.60
N THR A 49 -8.49 -0.54 5.76
CA THR A 49 -7.60 -0.32 6.91
C THR A 49 -6.63 0.85 6.69
N ILE A 50 -6.13 1.44 7.78
CA ILE A 50 -5.00 2.41 7.75
C ILE A 50 -3.79 1.81 7.01
N PHE A 51 -3.60 0.49 7.08
CA PHE A 51 -2.48 -0.19 6.42
C PHE A 51 -2.62 -0.17 4.89
N LEU A 52 -3.84 -0.25 4.37
CA LEU A 52 -4.10 -0.12 2.94
C LEU A 52 -3.77 1.30 2.44
N ALA A 53 -4.15 2.34 3.20
CA ALA A 53 -3.77 3.71 2.88
C ALA A 53 -2.24 3.88 2.83
N LYS A 54 -1.51 3.30 3.79
CA LYS A 54 -0.03 3.31 3.76
C LYS A 54 0.55 2.63 2.52
N CYS A 55 -0.06 1.54 2.06
CA CYS A 55 0.35 0.85 0.83
C CYS A 55 0.11 1.74 -0.41
N TYR A 56 -1.05 2.42 -0.48
CA TYR A 56 -1.37 3.33 -1.58
C TYR A 56 -0.47 4.57 -1.60
N LYS A 57 -0.16 5.14 -0.45
CA LYS A 57 0.82 6.23 -0.33
C LYS A 57 2.19 5.80 -0.85
N LEU A 58 2.66 4.60 -0.48
CA LEU A 58 3.95 4.11 -0.95
C LEU A 58 3.93 3.79 -2.46
N LEU A 59 2.82 3.30 -3.01
CA LEU A 59 2.64 3.17 -4.46
C LEU A 59 2.74 4.52 -5.15
N SER A 60 2.05 5.55 -4.64
CA SER A 60 2.13 6.91 -5.17
C SER A 60 3.58 7.40 -5.24
N GLN A 61 4.32 7.28 -4.14
CA GLN A 61 5.74 7.63 -4.08
C GLN A 61 6.60 6.85 -5.08
N CYS A 62 6.30 5.57 -5.31
CA CYS A 62 7.02 4.78 -6.32
C CYS A 62 6.75 5.27 -7.74
N TYR A 63 5.50 5.61 -8.06
CA TYR A 63 5.16 6.16 -9.38
C TYR A 63 5.70 7.56 -9.59
N GLU A 64 5.71 8.40 -8.54
CA GLU A 64 6.35 9.72 -8.56
C GLU A 64 7.86 9.58 -8.84
N GLY A 65 8.53 8.64 -8.18
CA GLY A 65 9.94 8.33 -8.45
C GLY A 65 10.22 7.79 -9.86
N MET A 66 9.19 7.27 -10.53
CA MET A 66 9.23 6.86 -11.94
C MET A 66 8.76 7.94 -12.92
N GLN A 67 8.43 9.15 -12.44
CA GLN A 67 7.86 10.25 -13.23
C GLN A 67 6.51 9.93 -13.89
N ASP A 68 5.78 8.96 -13.33
CA ASP A 68 4.40 8.64 -13.73
C ASP A 68 3.42 9.39 -12.80
N HIS A 69 3.32 10.71 -13.03
CA HIS A 69 2.57 11.62 -12.17
C HIS A 69 1.07 11.33 -12.13
N GLU A 70 0.50 10.86 -13.24
CA GLU A 70 -0.93 10.52 -13.32
C GLU A 70 -1.26 9.38 -12.35
N LYS A 71 -0.46 8.31 -12.36
CA LYS A 71 -0.65 7.20 -11.41
C LYS A 71 -0.30 7.62 -9.99
N ALA A 72 0.74 8.43 -9.81
CA ALA A 72 1.13 8.92 -8.49
C ALA A 72 -0.02 9.68 -7.82
N GLU A 73 -0.65 10.62 -8.55
CA GLU A 73 -1.79 11.38 -8.05
C GLU A 73 -3.00 10.49 -7.76
N ASN A 74 -3.29 9.53 -8.65
CA ASN A 74 -4.41 8.61 -8.46
C ASN A 74 -4.27 7.79 -7.16
N TYR A 75 -3.09 7.22 -6.90
CA TYR A 75 -2.87 6.44 -5.69
C TYR A 75 -2.79 7.30 -4.41
N GLU A 76 -2.32 8.55 -4.51
CA GLU A 76 -2.38 9.49 -3.39
C GLU A 76 -3.84 9.83 -3.03
N LYS A 77 -4.70 10.07 -4.02
CA LYS A 77 -6.14 10.29 -3.82
C LYS A 77 -6.80 9.11 -3.13
N GLU A 78 -6.51 7.87 -3.55
CA GLU A 78 -7.06 6.67 -2.93
C GLU A 78 -6.57 6.49 -1.47
N SER A 79 -5.30 6.77 -1.20
CA SER A 79 -4.77 6.81 0.17
C SER A 79 -5.53 7.81 1.05
N GLN A 80 -5.70 9.05 0.59
CA GLN A 80 -6.41 10.09 1.33
C GLN A 80 -7.89 9.78 1.53
N LYS A 81 -8.54 9.18 0.54
CA LYS A 81 -9.94 8.74 0.63
C LYS A 81 -10.15 7.72 1.73
N ILE A 82 -9.22 6.78 1.90
CA ILE A 82 -9.26 5.79 3.00
C ILE A 82 -9.09 6.49 4.35
N ILE A 83 -8.10 7.39 4.48
CA ILE A 83 -7.85 8.12 5.73
C ILE A 83 -9.11 8.89 6.15
N LYS A 84 -9.70 9.68 5.23
CA LYS A 84 -10.92 10.44 5.49
C LYS A 84 -12.13 9.58 5.85
N LEU A 85 -12.23 8.36 5.29
CA LEU A 85 -13.30 7.42 5.62
C LEU A 85 -13.15 6.83 7.03
N LEU A 86 -11.94 6.81 7.59
CA LEU A 86 -11.66 6.27 8.92
C LEU A 86 -11.68 7.33 10.03
N GLU A 87 -11.58 8.61 9.67
CA GLU A 87 -11.69 9.74 10.61
C GLU A 87 -13.14 10.18 10.89
N LYS A 88 -14.11 9.63 10.16
CA LYS A 88 -15.56 9.85 10.34
C LYS A 88 -16.19 8.77 11.22
#